data_AF-A0A7C3V0M6-F1
#
_entry.id   AF-A0A7C3V0M6-F1
#
_cell.length_a   1.000
_cell.length_b   1.000
_cell.length_c   1.000
_cell.angle_alpha   90.00
_cell.angle_beta   90.00
_cell.angle_gamma   90.00
#
_symmetry.space_group_name_H-M   'P 1'
#
loop_
_entity.id
_entity.type
_entity.pdbx_description
1 polymer ?
#
loop_
_entity_poly.entity_id
_entity_poly.type
_entity_poly.pdbx_seq_one_letter_code
_entity_poly.pdbx_strand_id
1 'polypeptide(L)'
;MADVDLTAGKEFIQPEQLNKLLAQLEDKYAKTRAAAARELGSVFNPEAVPALERAIKDEVKEVWSASLRSLAEIGSKSAVSALIAALEDPRPEVRAEAARHLGMIRAVRAAKPIEEALKNENNAHAKLEMIEALGRLQDESTLPILAHFLTDKDPAICWSATWAIGMVGRATGDKRAIEMLRLLEKHRNRRIQHEAVTALRLIGSKQI
;
A
#
# COMPACT_ATOMS: atom_id res chain seq x y z
N MET A 1 -12.72 -11.17 30.32
CA MET A 1 -11.56 -10.83 29.48
C MET A 1 -11.47 -9.33 29.47
N ALA A 2 -10.46 -8.78 30.16
CA ALA A 2 -10.27 -7.34 30.23
C ALA A 2 -9.77 -6.82 28.88
N ASP A 3 -10.46 -5.82 28.34
CA ASP A 3 -9.98 -5.03 27.22
C ASP A 3 -8.65 -4.40 27.61
N VAL A 4 -7.58 -4.80 26.94
CA VAL A 4 -6.28 -4.12 27.03
C VAL A 4 -6.42 -2.85 26.21
N ASP A 5 -6.72 -1.75 26.89
CA ASP A 5 -6.76 -0.42 26.30
C ASP A 5 -5.36 -0.02 25.82
N LEU A 6 -5.13 -0.18 24.51
CA LEU A 6 -3.89 0.20 23.82
C LEU A 6 -3.71 1.72 23.71
N THR A 7 -4.62 2.54 24.26
CA THR A 7 -4.49 4.00 24.30
C THR A 7 -3.74 4.51 25.53
N ALA A 8 -3.42 3.64 26.50
CA ALA A 8 -2.64 3.97 27.68
C ALA A 8 -1.18 4.32 27.31
N GLY A 9 -0.95 5.59 26.95
CA GLY A 9 0.38 6.15 26.68
C GLY A 9 0.48 7.13 25.51
N LYS A 10 -0.58 7.36 24.74
CA LYS A 10 -0.59 8.43 23.72
C LYS A 10 -1.11 9.71 24.35
N GLU A 11 -0.24 10.71 24.52
CA GLU A 11 -0.70 12.07 24.81
C GLU A 11 -1.67 12.50 23.72
N PHE A 12 -2.93 12.72 24.08
CA PHE A 12 -3.90 13.30 23.18
C PHE A 12 -3.41 14.70 22.79
N ILE A 13 -3.27 14.94 21.49
CA ILE A 13 -2.98 16.29 20.98
C ILE A 13 -4.03 17.24 21.53
N GLN A 14 -3.59 18.39 22.03
CA GLN A 14 -4.52 19.41 22.48
C GLN A 14 -5.32 19.94 21.29
N PRO A 15 -6.64 20.18 21.42
CA PRO A 15 -7.47 20.67 20.31
C PRO A 15 -6.90 21.93 19.64
N GLU A 16 -6.29 22.84 20.40
CA GLU A 16 -5.64 24.04 19.88
C GLU A 16 -4.43 23.71 19.00
N GLN A 17 -3.64 22.72 19.40
CA GLN A 17 -2.49 22.27 18.63
C GLN A 17 -2.94 21.56 17.35
N LEU A 18 -3.98 20.74 17.42
CA LEU A 18 -4.56 20.11 16.23
C LEU A 18 -5.07 21.18 15.26
N ASN A 19 -5.88 22.12 15.73
CA ASN A 19 -6.41 23.21 14.91
C ASN A 19 -5.30 24.05 14.27
N LYS A 20 -4.20 24.30 14.99
CA LYS A 20 -3.02 24.98 14.43
C LYS A 20 -2.40 24.18 13.28
N LEU A 21 -2.20 22.88 13.44
CA LEU A 21 -1.67 22.03 12.37
C LEU A 21 -2.61 21.96 11.16
N LEU A 22 -3.92 21.88 11.40
CA LEU A 22 -4.92 21.91 10.33
C LEU A 22 -4.87 23.23 9.55
N ALA A 23 -4.71 24.36 10.22
CA ALA A 23 -4.55 25.66 9.56
C ALA A 23 -3.25 25.74 8.75
N GLN A 24 -2.15 25.14 9.23
CA GLN A 24 -0.87 25.13 8.53
C GLN A 24 -0.87 24.31 7.24
N LEU A 25 -1.82 23.38 7.06
CA LEU A 25 -2.03 22.70 5.78
C LEU A 25 -2.49 23.66 4.66
N GLU A 26 -2.93 24.87 4.99
CA GLU A 26 -3.38 25.88 4.02
C GLU A 26 -2.37 27.03 3.89
N ASP A 27 -1.17 26.90 4.49
CA ASP A 27 -0.14 27.93 4.44
C ASP A 27 0.38 28.17 3.02
N LYS A 28 0.70 29.43 2.71
CA LYS A 28 1.24 29.82 1.39
C LYS A 28 2.54 29.10 1.03
N TYR A 29 3.34 28.69 2.01
CA TYR A 29 4.60 27.99 1.79
C TYR A 29 4.40 26.47 1.85
N ALA A 30 4.71 25.79 0.77
CA ALA A 30 4.58 24.33 0.68
C ALA A 30 5.41 23.57 1.73
N LYS A 31 6.53 24.14 2.18
CA LYS A 31 7.33 23.56 3.28
C LYS A 31 6.54 23.49 4.59
N THR A 32 5.78 24.54 4.90
CA THR A 32 4.91 24.59 6.09
C THR A 32 3.80 23.56 5.97
N ARG A 33 3.13 23.51 4.80
CA ARG A 33 2.07 22.52 4.54
C ARG A 33 2.57 21.08 4.67
N ALA A 34 3.74 20.77 4.09
CA ALA A 34 4.33 19.45 4.17
C ALA A 34 4.77 19.09 5.61
N ALA A 35 5.27 20.05 6.38
CA ALA A 35 5.58 19.84 7.80
C ALA A 35 4.32 19.53 8.60
N ALA A 36 3.26 20.33 8.43
CA ALA A 36 1.97 20.11 9.07
C ALA A 36 1.38 18.75 8.72
N ALA A 37 1.42 18.34 7.45
CA ALA A 37 0.97 17.01 7.03
C ALA A 37 1.68 15.89 7.78
N ARG A 38 3.02 15.95 7.89
CA ARG A 38 3.81 14.93 8.63
C ARG A 38 3.50 14.91 10.12
N GLU A 39 3.38 16.09 10.74
CA GLU A 39 3.06 16.20 12.16
C GLU A 39 1.67 15.62 12.47
N LEU A 40 0.67 15.87 11.62
CA LEU A 40 -0.66 15.29 11.75
C LEU A 40 -0.66 13.75 11.69
N GLY A 41 0.23 13.14 10.90
CA GLY A 41 0.43 11.68 10.87
C GLY A 41 0.98 11.14 12.19
N SER A 42 1.97 11.82 12.75
CA SER A 42 2.63 11.45 14.01
C SER A 42 1.73 11.58 15.25
N VAL A 43 0.64 12.32 15.12
CA VAL A 43 -0.36 12.52 16.16
C VAL A 43 -1.41 11.40 16.19
N PHE A 44 -1.53 10.62 15.10
CA PHE A 44 -2.47 9.50 14.99
C PHE A 44 -3.94 9.87 15.24
N ASN A 45 -4.34 11.13 15.00
CA ASN A 45 -5.72 11.58 15.22
C ASN A 45 -6.55 11.50 13.91
N PRO A 46 -7.62 10.67 13.86
CA PRO A 46 -8.50 10.57 12.69
C PRO A 46 -9.22 11.86 12.28
N GLU A 47 -9.35 12.85 13.16
CA GLU A 47 -9.92 14.17 12.83
C GLU A 47 -9.10 14.91 11.77
N ALA A 48 -7.82 14.56 11.59
CA ALA A 48 -6.96 15.12 10.56
C ALA A 48 -7.26 14.59 9.14
N VAL A 49 -7.98 13.47 9.02
CA VAL A 49 -8.17 12.76 7.74
C VAL A 49 -8.77 13.65 6.65
N PRO A 50 -9.86 14.41 6.88
CA PRO A 50 -10.43 15.26 5.82
C PRO A 50 -9.47 16.36 5.34
N ALA A 51 -8.60 16.88 6.21
CA ALA A 51 -7.62 17.89 5.84
C ALA A 51 -6.45 17.28 5.05
N LEU A 52 -6.00 16.08 5.45
CA LEU A 52 -4.98 15.33 4.73
C LEU A 52 -5.48 14.90 3.33
N GLU A 53 -6.75 14.50 3.20
CA GLU A 53 -7.39 14.22 1.91
C GLU A 53 -7.33 15.42 0.96
N ARG A 54 -7.65 16.63 1.45
CA ARG A 54 -7.51 17.86 0.66
C ARG A 54 -6.06 18.11 0.26
N ALA A 55 -5.12 17.90 1.18
CA ALA A 55 -3.69 18.10 0.93
C ALA A 55 -3.08 17.06 -0.06
N ILE A 56 -3.76 15.94 -0.35
CA ILE A 56 -3.37 15.08 -1.47
C ILE A 56 -3.48 15.84 -2.80
N LYS A 57 -4.42 16.79 -2.92
CA LYS A 57 -4.63 17.58 -4.14
C LYS A 57 -3.66 18.74 -4.31
N ASP A 58 -2.72 18.91 -3.39
CA ASP A 58 -1.64 19.90 -3.53
C ASP A 58 -0.81 19.64 -4.78
N GLU A 59 -0.33 20.70 -5.43
CA GLU A 59 0.53 20.61 -6.61
C GLU A 59 1.95 20.18 -6.23
N VAL A 60 2.37 20.45 -5.00
CA VAL A 60 3.73 20.18 -4.51
C VAL A 60 3.85 18.75 -4.01
N LYS A 61 4.80 18.02 -4.60
CA LYS A 61 5.08 16.61 -4.29
C LYS A 61 5.25 16.31 -2.82
N GLU A 62 6.04 17.14 -2.15
CA GLU A 62 6.36 16.96 -0.74
C GLU A 62 5.13 17.06 0.15
N VAL A 63 4.08 17.78 -0.27
CA VAL A 63 2.84 17.94 0.51
C VAL A 63 1.94 16.73 0.33
N TRP A 64 1.61 16.36 -0.91
CA TRP A 64 0.69 15.23 -1.13
C TRP A 64 1.30 13.89 -0.72
N SER A 65 2.62 13.70 -0.89
CA SER A 65 3.33 12.50 -0.44
C SER A 65 3.33 12.41 1.10
N ALA A 66 3.55 13.54 1.79
CA ALA A 66 3.42 13.60 3.25
C ALA A 66 1.99 13.27 3.70
N SER A 67 0.96 13.76 3.00
CA SER A 67 -0.43 13.44 3.34
C SER A 67 -0.77 11.96 3.19
N LEU A 68 -0.38 11.32 2.08
CA LEU A 68 -0.58 9.88 1.90
C LEU A 68 0.12 9.06 2.99
N ARG A 69 1.36 9.43 3.32
CA ARG A 69 2.11 8.81 4.41
C ARG A 69 1.40 8.98 5.74
N SER A 70 0.95 10.18 6.07
CA SER A 70 0.27 10.48 7.33
C SER A 70 -1.06 9.75 7.47
N LEU A 71 -1.82 9.58 6.37
CA LEU A 71 -3.02 8.74 6.36
C LEU A 71 -2.68 7.28 6.68
N ALA A 72 -1.57 6.76 6.15
CA ALA A 72 -1.10 5.42 6.47
C ALA A 72 -0.66 5.28 7.93
N GLU A 73 0.03 6.29 8.47
CA GLU A 73 0.43 6.34 9.88
C GLU A 73 -0.79 6.38 10.81
N ILE A 74 -1.81 7.20 10.49
CA ILE A 74 -3.07 7.24 11.24
C ILE A 74 -3.77 5.88 11.23
N GLY A 75 -3.82 5.20 10.09
CA GLY A 75 -4.30 3.80 9.98
C GLY A 75 -5.78 3.57 10.32
N SER A 76 -6.54 4.63 10.61
CA SER A 76 -7.95 4.55 10.96
C SER A 76 -8.82 4.09 9.80
N LYS A 77 -10.06 3.66 10.08
CA LYS A 77 -10.99 3.23 9.03
C LYS A 77 -11.19 4.33 7.98
N SER A 78 -11.27 5.60 8.37
CA SER A 78 -11.38 6.72 7.44
C SER A 78 -10.08 6.99 6.69
N ALA A 79 -8.92 6.90 7.34
CA ALA A 79 -7.63 7.13 6.69
C ALA A 79 -7.32 6.09 5.60
N VAL A 80 -7.66 4.82 5.85
CA VAL A 80 -7.55 3.78 4.81
C VAL A 80 -8.56 4.02 3.67
N SER A 81 -9.71 4.68 3.93
CA SER A 81 -10.69 4.98 2.87
C SER A 81 -10.17 6.11 1.99
N ALA A 82 -9.54 7.11 2.60
CA ALA A 82 -8.82 8.18 1.91
C ALA A 82 -7.72 7.62 0.99
N LEU A 83 -6.91 6.67 1.48
CA LEU A 83 -5.90 6.01 0.66
C LEU A 83 -6.50 5.20 -0.50
N ILE A 84 -7.63 4.51 -0.28
CA ILE A 84 -8.35 3.81 -1.35
C ILE A 84 -8.84 4.81 -2.41
N ALA A 85 -9.43 5.94 -2.00
CA ALA A 85 -9.87 6.97 -2.94
C ALA A 85 -8.69 7.58 -3.74
N ALA A 86 -7.50 7.66 -3.14
CA ALA A 86 -6.31 8.14 -3.84
C ALA A 86 -5.81 7.21 -4.97
N LEU A 87 -6.28 5.96 -5.03
CA LEU A 87 -6.04 5.06 -6.17
C LEU A 87 -6.72 5.56 -7.46
N GLU A 88 -7.65 6.51 -7.37
CA GLU A 88 -8.33 7.12 -8.52
C GLU A 88 -7.79 8.52 -8.87
N ASP A 89 -6.71 8.97 -8.22
CA ASP A 89 -6.12 10.28 -8.51
C ASP A 89 -5.63 10.35 -9.98
N PRO A 90 -5.81 11.48 -10.69
CA PRO A 90 -5.36 11.62 -12.06
C PRO A 90 -3.84 11.43 -12.24
N ARG A 91 -3.05 11.71 -11.19
CA ARG A 91 -1.59 11.60 -11.22
C ARG A 91 -1.14 10.17 -10.92
N PRO A 92 -0.41 9.50 -11.82
CA PRO A 92 0.09 8.15 -11.58
C PRO A 92 0.97 8.02 -10.33
N GLU A 93 1.73 9.05 -9.99
CA GLU A 93 2.62 9.07 -8.83
C GLU A 93 1.83 8.99 -7.51
N VAL A 94 0.65 9.63 -7.45
CA VAL A 94 -0.25 9.58 -6.30
C VAL A 94 -0.87 8.20 -6.16
N ARG A 95 -1.35 7.61 -7.27
CA ARG A 95 -1.92 6.26 -7.27
C ARG A 95 -0.90 5.21 -6.81
N ALA A 96 0.33 5.31 -7.33
CA ALA A 96 1.44 4.44 -6.97
C ALA A 96 1.76 4.53 -5.47
N GLU A 97 1.89 5.75 -4.94
CA GLU A 97 2.19 5.96 -3.52
C GLU A 97 1.05 5.53 -2.59
N ALA A 98 -0.20 5.75 -3.00
CA ALA A 98 -1.38 5.27 -2.29
C ALA A 98 -1.38 3.73 -2.19
N ALA A 99 -1.16 3.03 -3.31
CA ALA A 99 -1.05 1.58 -3.34
C ALA A 99 0.08 1.06 -2.44
N ARG A 100 1.27 1.67 -2.55
CA ARG A 100 2.43 1.35 -1.70
C ARG A 100 2.08 1.43 -0.22
N HIS A 101 1.41 2.51 0.19
CA HIS A 101 1.01 2.72 1.58
C HIS A 101 -0.06 1.73 2.06
N LEU A 102 -1.07 1.42 1.23
CA LEU A 102 -2.07 0.39 1.52
C LEU A 102 -1.43 -0.99 1.74
N GLY A 103 -0.43 -1.33 0.92
CA GLY A 103 0.39 -2.53 1.08
C GLY A 103 1.19 -2.55 2.38
N MET A 104 1.85 -1.44 2.73
CA MET A 104 2.66 -1.33 3.96
C MET A 104 1.85 -1.52 5.24
N ILE A 105 0.64 -0.95 5.29
CA ILE A 105 -0.27 -1.09 6.44
C ILE A 105 -1.10 -2.38 6.40
N ARG A 106 -0.90 -3.23 5.37
CA ARG A 106 -1.63 -4.48 5.13
C ARG A 106 -3.15 -4.30 5.15
N ALA A 107 -3.63 -3.25 4.49
CA ALA A 107 -5.06 -2.96 4.40
C ALA A 107 -5.76 -3.96 3.46
N VAL A 108 -6.06 -5.17 3.93
CA VAL A 108 -6.67 -6.26 3.12
C VAL A 108 -7.93 -5.80 2.37
N ARG A 109 -8.73 -4.92 2.98
CA ARG A 109 -9.93 -4.33 2.36
C ARG A 109 -9.65 -3.54 1.07
N ALA A 110 -8.39 -3.18 0.80
CA ALA A 110 -7.96 -2.51 -0.42
C ALA A 110 -7.66 -3.47 -1.57
N ALA A 111 -7.69 -4.80 -1.38
CA ALA A 111 -7.40 -5.77 -2.43
C ALA A 111 -8.29 -5.57 -3.68
N LYS A 112 -9.61 -5.50 -3.50
CA LYS A 112 -10.56 -5.26 -4.60
C LYS A 112 -10.41 -3.86 -5.23
N PRO A 113 -10.33 -2.76 -4.45
CA PRO A 113 -10.04 -1.45 -5.03
C PRO A 113 -8.74 -1.38 -5.84
N ILE A 114 -7.67 -2.05 -5.38
CA ILE A 114 -6.41 -2.12 -6.13
C ILE A 114 -6.59 -2.91 -7.43
N GLU A 115 -7.31 -4.03 -7.41
CA GLU A 115 -7.67 -4.80 -8.62
C GLU A 115 -8.46 -3.94 -9.63
N GLU A 116 -9.44 -3.17 -9.15
CA GLU A 116 -10.25 -2.29 -10.00
C GLU A 116 -9.41 -1.17 -10.61
N ALA A 117 -8.52 -0.54 -9.83
CA ALA A 117 -7.60 0.47 -10.32
C ALA A 117 -6.63 -0.09 -11.39
N LEU A 118 -6.13 -1.32 -11.20
CA LEU A 118 -5.23 -1.99 -12.13
C LEU A 118 -5.85 -2.19 -13.53
N LYS A 119 -7.16 -2.40 -13.63
CA LYS A 119 -7.85 -2.64 -14.92
C LYS A 119 -7.71 -1.46 -15.88
N ASN A 120 -7.65 -0.24 -15.36
CA ASN A 120 -7.58 1.00 -16.16
C ASN A 120 -6.23 1.70 -16.04
N GLU A 121 -5.27 1.12 -15.34
CA GLU A 121 -3.94 1.71 -15.19
C GLU A 121 -3.15 1.58 -16.51
N ASN A 122 -2.50 2.66 -16.91
CA ASN A 122 -1.66 2.72 -18.11
C ASN A 122 -0.20 3.04 -17.78
N ASN A 123 0.07 3.64 -16.63
CA ASN A 123 1.42 3.94 -16.18
C ASN A 123 2.09 2.67 -15.63
N ALA A 124 3.22 2.28 -16.22
CA ALA A 124 3.93 1.06 -15.85
C ALA A 124 4.40 1.06 -14.39
N HIS A 125 4.86 2.20 -13.86
CA HIS A 125 5.32 2.29 -12.47
C HIS A 125 4.17 2.10 -11.49
N ALA A 126 3.03 2.75 -11.72
CA ALA A 126 1.84 2.59 -10.89
C ALA A 126 1.32 1.15 -10.90
N LYS A 127 1.33 0.46 -12.05
CA LYS A 127 0.98 -0.98 -12.11
C LYS A 127 1.85 -1.84 -11.21
N LEU A 128 3.17 -1.64 -11.29
CA LEU A 128 4.12 -2.42 -10.49
C LEU A 128 3.88 -2.20 -8.99
N GLU A 129 3.71 -0.96 -8.55
CA GLU A 129 3.41 -0.64 -7.15
C GLU A 129 2.08 -1.23 -6.68
N MET A 130 1.05 -1.24 -7.53
CA MET A 130 -0.24 -1.88 -7.22
C MET A 130 -0.12 -3.40 -7.08
N ILE A 131 0.63 -4.06 -7.96
CA ILE A 131 0.86 -5.52 -7.89
C ILE A 131 1.70 -5.87 -6.65
N GLU A 132 2.76 -5.10 -6.37
CA GLU A 132 3.54 -5.27 -5.15
C GLU A 132 2.69 -5.03 -3.90
N ALA A 133 1.81 -4.03 -3.91
CA ALA A 133 0.91 -3.74 -2.82
C ALA A 133 0.02 -4.95 -2.51
N LEU A 134 -0.59 -5.58 -3.53
CA LEU A 134 -1.37 -6.82 -3.36
C LEU A 134 -0.56 -7.93 -2.68
N GLY A 135 0.71 -8.10 -3.06
CA GLY A 135 1.60 -9.05 -2.38
C GLY A 135 1.90 -8.67 -0.92
N ARG A 136 2.08 -7.38 -0.64
CA ARG A 136 2.35 -6.84 0.70
C ARG A 136 1.13 -6.88 1.62
N LEU A 137 -0.09 -6.94 1.08
CA LEU A 137 -1.31 -7.21 1.86
C LEU A 137 -1.20 -8.55 2.60
N GLN A 138 -0.44 -9.51 2.06
CA GLN A 138 -0.20 -10.83 2.67
C GLN A 138 -1.49 -11.61 2.93
N ASP A 139 -2.44 -11.49 2.01
CA ASP A 139 -3.76 -12.10 2.11
C ASP A 139 -4.01 -13.03 0.92
N GLU A 140 -4.43 -14.26 1.19
CA GLU A 140 -4.60 -15.27 0.14
C GLU A 140 -5.75 -14.98 -0.84
N SER A 141 -6.67 -14.06 -0.53
CA SER A 141 -7.71 -13.63 -1.47
C SER A 141 -7.12 -12.82 -2.64
N THR A 142 -5.87 -12.36 -2.53
CA THR A 142 -5.15 -11.68 -3.62
C THR A 142 -4.59 -12.64 -4.67
N LEU A 143 -4.47 -13.94 -4.37
CA LEU A 143 -3.84 -14.92 -5.28
C LEU A 143 -4.55 -15.03 -6.64
N PRO A 144 -5.89 -15.08 -6.73
CA PRO A 144 -6.57 -15.05 -8.02
C PRO A 144 -6.28 -13.79 -8.82
N ILE A 145 -6.17 -12.62 -8.17
CA ILE A 145 -5.85 -11.35 -8.82
C ILE A 145 -4.42 -11.41 -9.38
N LEU A 146 -3.44 -11.79 -8.55
CA LEU A 146 -2.04 -11.88 -8.93
C LEU A 146 -1.77 -12.88 -10.05
N ALA A 147 -2.52 -13.99 -10.09
CA ALA A 147 -2.40 -15.01 -11.13
C ALA A 147 -2.63 -14.47 -12.55
N HIS A 148 -3.47 -13.44 -12.72
CA HIS A 148 -3.73 -12.83 -14.03
C HIS A 148 -2.47 -12.18 -14.63
N PHE A 149 -1.54 -11.74 -13.79
CA PHE A 149 -0.33 -11.03 -14.21
C PHE A 149 0.86 -11.96 -14.48
N LEU A 150 0.74 -13.27 -14.18
CA LEU A 150 1.81 -14.24 -14.44
C LEU A 150 2.07 -14.49 -15.93
N THR A 151 1.13 -14.17 -16.80
CA THR A 151 1.25 -14.32 -18.26
C THR A 151 1.32 -12.98 -18.98
N ASP A 152 1.55 -11.87 -18.25
CA ASP A 152 1.67 -10.55 -18.85
C ASP A 152 2.85 -10.51 -19.83
N LYS A 153 2.66 -9.75 -20.93
CA LYS A 153 3.68 -9.55 -21.96
C LYS A 153 4.89 -8.78 -21.45
N ASP A 154 4.71 -7.93 -20.44
CA ASP A 154 5.77 -7.19 -19.79
C ASP A 154 6.45 -8.09 -18.74
N PRO A 155 7.74 -8.45 -18.93
CA PRO A 155 8.46 -9.27 -17.97
C PRO A 155 8.55 -8.67 -16.56
N ALA A 156 8.49 -7.34 -16.42
CA ALA A 156 8.50 -6.69 -15.12
C ALA A 156 7.21 -6.95 -14.34
N ILE A 157 6.07 -6.93 -15.03
CA ILE A 157 4.75 -7.23 -14.45
C ILE A 157 4.69 -8.69 -14.01
N CYS A 158 5.11 -9.62 -14.87
CA CYS A 158 5.18 -11.04 -14.53
C CYS A 158 6.12 -11.31 -13.35
N TRP A 159 7.29 -10.67 -13.32
CA TRP A 159 8.23 -10.79 -12.20
C TRP A 159 7.63 -10.25 -10.90
N SER A 160 7.01 -9.06 -10.93
CA SER A 160 6.36 -8.46 -9.76
C SER A 160 5.23 -9.33 -9.21
N ALA A 161 4.41 -9.90 -10.09
CA ALA A 161 3.36 -10.85 -9.72
C ALA A 161 3.93 -12.14 -9.11
N THR A 162 5.03 -12.66 -9.65
CA THR A 162 5.74 -13.83 -9.11
C THR A 162 6.24 -13.55 -7.69
N TRP A 163 6.90 -12.41 -7.49
CA TRP A 163 7.36 -11.96 -6.18
C TRP A 163 6.19 -11.79 -5.19
N ALA A 164 5.11 -11.14 -5.62
CA ALA A 164 3.92 -10.90 -4.81
C ALA A 164 3.24 -12.21 -4.37
N ILE A 165 3.11 -13.20 -5.27
CA ILE A 165 2.61 -14.54 -4.91
C ILE A 165 3.53 -15.23 -3.90
N GLY A 166 4.85 -15.08 -4.06
CA GLY A 166 5.84 -15.56 -3.10
C GLY A 166 5.66 -14.95 -1.71
N MET A 167 5.42 -13.64 -1.64
CA MET A 167 5.13 -12.92 -0.40
C MET A 167 3.86 -13.42 0.29
N VAL A 168 2.78 -13.58 -0.45
CA VAL A 168 1.52 -14.12 0.06
C VAL A 168 1.72 -15.56 0.55
N GLY A 169 2.28 -16.44 -0.28
CA GLY A 169 2.57 -17.82 0.10
C GLY A 169 3.48 -17.94 1.32
N ARG A 170 4.47 -17.05 1.48
CA ARG A 170 5.36 -17.03 2.65
C ARG A 170 4.63 -16.58 3.92
N ALA A 171 3.62 -15.72 3.79
CA ALA A 171 2.84 -15.23 4.92
C ALA A 171 1.76 -16.23 5.34
N THR A 172 1.04 -16.82 4.38
CA THR A 172 -0.17 -17.62 4.62
C THR A 172 0.06 -19.13 4.55
N GLY A 173 1.11 -19.59 3.86
CA GLY A 173 1.34 -21.01 3.59
C GLY A 173 0.38 -21.62 2.56
N ASP A 174 -0.36 -20.79 1.82
CA ASP A 174 -1.36 -21.25 0.86
C ASP A 174 -0.75 -22.10 -0.26
N LYS A 175 -1.29 -23.31 -0.45
CA LYS A 175 -0.82 -24.27 -1.46
C LYS A 175 -0.98 -23.77 -2.89
N ARG A 176 -1.98 -22.93 -3.17
CA ARG A 176 -2.21 -22.33 -4.49
C ARG A 176 -1.03 -21.45 -4.89
N ALA A 177 -0.45 -20.71 -3.95
CA ALA A 177 0.74 -19.90 -4.21
C ALA A 177 1.93 -20.80 -4.63
N ILE A 178 2.13 -21.92 -3.92
CA ILE A 178 3.17 -22.90 -4.25
C ILE A 178 2.95 -23.50 -5.65
N GLU A 179 1.71 -23.88 -5.97
CA GLU A 179 1.35 -24.43 -7.28
C GLU A 179 1.60 -23.43 -8.41
N MET A 180 1.18 -22.17 -8.24
CA MET A 180 1.43 -21.09 -9.20
C MET A 180 2.93 -20.89 -9.44
N LEU A 181 3.75 -20.85 -8.39
CA LEU A 181 5.20 -20.65 -8.52
C LEU A 181 5.88 -21.86 -9.17
N ARG A 182 5.43 -23.09 -8.90
CA ARG A 182 5.97 -24.30 -9.56
C ARG A 182 5.79 -24.27 -11.08
N LEU A 183 4.70 -23.69 -11.58
CA LEU A 183 4.50 -23.53 -13.02
C LEU A 183 5.58 -22.65 -13.67
N LEU A 184 6.20 -21.75 -12.89
CA LEU A 184 7.21 -20.81 -13.37
C LEU A 184 8.65 -21.33 -13.24
N GLU A 185 8.88 -22.49 -12.62
CA GLU A 185 10.23 -23.11 -12.52
C GLU A 185 10.82 -23.46 -13.90
N LYS A 186 9.98 -23.62 -14.92
CA LYS A 186 10.39 -23.88 -16.31
C LYS A 186 10.22 -22.66 -17.22
N HIS A 187 9.98 -21.49 -16.65
CA HIS A 187 9.74 -20.27 -17.42
C HIS A 187 10.98 -19.89 -18.24
N ARG A 188 10.78 -19.48 -19.51
CA ARG A 188 11.89 -19.16 -20.44
C ARG A 188 12.73 -17.96 -19.97
N ASN A 189 12.08 -17.02 -19.31
CA ASN A 189 12.77 -15.87 -18.71
C ASN A 189 13.43 -16.28 -17.39
N ARG A 190 14.77 -16.26 -17.38
CA ARG A 190 15.60 -16.64 -16.22
C ARG A 190 15.32 -15.82 -14.96
N ARG A 191 14.92 -14.55 -15.09
CA ARG A 191 14.60 -13.71 -13.91
C ARG A 191 13.33 -14.20 -13.21
N ILE A 192 12.28 -14.46 -13.98
CA ILE A 192 11.00 -14.99 -13.46
C ILE A 192 11.19 -16.39 -12.89
N GLN A 193 11.94 -17.24 -13.60
CA GLN A 193 12.29 -18.57 -13.12
C GLN A 193 13.06 -18.52 -11.78
N HIS A 194 14.10 -17.69 -11.69
CA HIS A 194 14.88 -17.53 -10.47
C HIS A 194 14.03 -17.02 -9.30
N GLU A 195 13.15 -16.05 -9.56
CA GLU A 195 12.23 -15.53 -8.55
C GLU A 195 11.29 -16.60 -8.01
N ALA A 196 10.68 -17.38 -8.91
CA ALA A 196 9.78 -18.47 -8.53
C ALA A 196 10.46 -19.52 -7.63
N VAL A 197 11.68 -19.94 -8.01
CA VAL A 197 12.48 -20.88 -7.20
C VAL A 197 12.84 -20.28 -5.84
N THR A 198 13.20 -18.99 -5.80
CA THR A 198 13.56 -18.29 -4.56
C THR A 198 12.35 -18.19 -3.63
N ALA A 199 11.19 -17.79 -4.16
CA ALA A 199 9.94 -17.73 -3.43
C ALA A 199 9.54 -19.10 -2.86
N LEU A 200 9.60 -20.16 -3.66
CA LEU A 200 9.32 -21.54 -3.20
C LEU A 200 10.23 -21.98 -2.05
N ARG A 201 11.53 -21.66 -2.13
CA ARG A 201 12.49 -21.96 -1.06
C ARG A 201 12.13 -21.23 0.24
N LEU A 202 11.77 -19.95 0.14
CA LEU A 202 11.38 -19.15 1.30
C LEU A 202 10.10 -19.66 1.96
N ILE A 203 9.12 -20.14 1.17
CA ILE A 203 7.89 -20.76 1.69
C ILE A 203 8.23 -22.08 2.40
N GLY A 204 9.01 -22.96 1.76
CA GLY A 204 9.37 -24.27 2.31
C GLY A 204 10.24 -24.20 3.57
N SER A 205 11.13 -23.21 3.69
CA SER A 205 11.96 -23.00 4.89
C SER A 205 11.17 -22.66 6.17
N LYS A 206 9.88 -22.31 6.06
CA LYS A 206 8.98 -22.07 7.20
C LYS A 206 8.17 -23.31 7.63
N GLN A 207 8.19 -24.39 6.84
CA GLN A 207 7.40 -25.60 7.08
C GLN A 207 8.23 -26.76 7.69
N ILE A 208 9.49 -26.50 8.08
CA ILE A 208 10.41 -27.42 8.77
C ILE A 208 10.71 -26.85 10.15
#